data_AF-A0A382J935-F1
#
_entry.id   AF-A0A382J935-F1
#
_cell.length_a   1.000
_cell.length_b   1.000
_cell.length_c   1.000
_cell.angle_alpha   90.00
_cell.angle_beta   90.00
_cell.angle_gamma   90.00
#
_symmetry.space_group_name_H-M   'P 1'
#
loop_
_entity.id
_entity.type
_entity.pdbx_description
1 polymer ?
#
loop_
_entity_poly.entity_id
_entity_poly.type
_entity_poly.pdbx_seq_one_letter_code
_entity_poly.pdbx_strand_id
1 'polypeptide(L)'
;MNLTLEQRNRFEKEGYLFFPSLFSQKEAQYLAATVPELYERREEYNYREKESDVVRTNFAAHLYSKPFAKLARHPRMIKPVEDLLQENLYMHQFKINGKMAFEGDVWQWHQDYGTWFNDD
;
A
#
# COMPACT_ATOMS: atom_id res chain seq x y z
N MET A 1 -13.08 11.32 -5.74
CA MET A 1 -12.70 12.63 -5.19
C MET A 1 -11.81 13.23 -6.25
N ASN A 2 -12.11 14.45 -6.68
CA ASN A 2 -11.25 15.15 -7.63
C ASN A 2 -10.27 16.02 -6.83
N LEU A 3 -9.05 16.12 -7.31
CA LEU A 3 -8.02 16.92 -6.68
C LEU A 3 -8.28 18.40 -6.92
N THR A 4 -7.99 19.21 -5.90
CA THR A 4 -7.98 20.67 -6.07
C THR A 4 -6.78 21.09 -6.92
N LEU A 5 -6.85 22.28 -7.53
CA LEU A 5 -5.70 22.85 -8.25
C LEU A 5 -4.46 22.96 -7.35
N GLU A 6 -4.65 23.31 -6.08
CA GLU A 6 -3.56 23.37 -5.10
C GLU A 6 -2.91 22.00 -4.88
N GLN A 7 -3.71 20.93 -4.74
CA GLN A 7 -3.18 19.58 -4.60
C GLN A 7 -2.40 19.16 -5.85
N ARG A 8 -2.89 19.47 -7.05
CA ARG A 8 -2.15 19.18 -8.29
C ARG A 8 -0.81 19.89 -8.33
N ASN A 9 -0.79 21.19 -8.06
CA ASN A 9 0.44 21.98 -8.02
C ASN A 9 1.42 21.47 -6.97
N ARG A 10 0.93 20.98 -5.83
CA ARG A 10 1.77 20.37 -4.79
C ARG A 10 2.37 19.04 -5.25
N PHE A 11 1.58 18.19 -5.91
CA PHE A 11 2.09 16.94 -6.45
C PHE A 11 3.19 17.17 -7.49
N GLU A 12 2.98 18.10 -8.42
CA GLU A 12 3.99 18.48 -9.44
C GLU A 12 5.29 18.98 -8.81
N LYS A 13 5.18 19.75 -7.71
CA LYS A 13 6.35 20.34 -7.05
C LYS A 13 7.07 19.40 -6.07
N GLU A 14 6.32 18.59 -5.33
CA GLU A 14 6.84 17.82 -4.18
C GLU A 14 6.87 16.31 -4.43
N GLY A 15 6.16 15.81 -5.44
CA GLY A 15 6.10 14.39 -5.80
C GLY A 15 5.19 13.54 -4.91
N TYR A 16 4.44 14.14 -3.97
CA TYR A 16 3.50 13.41 -3.10
C TYR A 16 2.29 14.25 -2.67
N LEU A 17 1.24 13.57 -2.20
CA LEU A 17 0.07 14.18 -1.56
C LEU A 17 -0.26 13.48 -0.26
N PHE A 18 -0.74 14.25 0.72
CA PHE A 18 -1.13 13.76 2.03
C PHE A 18 -2.61 14.08 2.33
N PHE A 19 -3.39 13.04 2.64
CA PHE A 19 -4.81 13.13 2.95
C PHE A 19 -5.08 12.64 4.38
N PRO A 20 -5.05 13.53 5.38
CA PRO A 20 -5.35 13.14 6.74
C PRO A 20 -6.80 12.64 6.85
N SER A 21 -7.00 11.59 7.64
CA SER A 21 -8.34 11.04 7.92
C SER A 21 -9.14 10.63 6.67
N LEU A 22 -8.45 10.19 5.60
CA LEU A 22 -9.10 9.69 4.38
C LEU A 22 -10.05 8.52 4.67
N PHE A 23 -9.70 7.71 5.67
CA PHE A 23 -10.54 6.67 6.25
C PHE A 23 -10.84 7.00 7.71
N SER A 24 -12.03 6.62 8.16
CA SER A 24 -12.41 6.74 9.57
C SER A 24 -11.58 5.79 10.45
N GLN A 25 -11.50 6.10 11.75
CA GLN A 25 -10.82 5.24 12.71
C GLN A 25 -11.37 3.81 12.70
N LYS A 26 -12.69 3.64 12.58
CA LYS A 26 -13.34 2.32 12.51
C LYS A 26 -12.92 1.52 11.27
N GLU A 27 -12.83 2.19 10.11
CA GLU A 27 -12.36 1.56 8.87
C GLU A 27 -10.90 1.14 8.97
N ALA A 28 -10.05 2.01 9.52
CA ALA A 28 -8.63 1.72 9.74
C ALA A 28 -8.44 0.55 10.73
N GLN A 29 -9.18 0.55 11.85
CA GLN A 29 -9.15 -0.54 12.84
C GLN A 29 -9.58 -1.88 12.24
N TYR A 30 -10.61 -1.88 11.38
CA TYR A 30 -11.06 -3.09 10.71
C TYR A 30 -9.98 -3.69 9.79
N LEU A 31 -9.27 -2.84 9.03
CA LEU A 31 -8.13 -3.28 8.22
C LEU A 31 -6.99 -3.81 9.09
N ALA A 32 -6.62 -3.08 10.14
CA ALA A 32 -5.55 -3.47 11.06
C ALA A 32 -5.85 -4.81 11.74
N ALA A 33 -7.09 -5.03 12.18
CA ALA A 33 -7.52 -6.28 12.80
C ALA A 33 -7.50 -7.49 11.84
N THR A 34 -7.48 -7.25 10.52
CA THR A 34 -7.37 -8.33 9.51
C THR A 34 -5.91 -8.79 9.32
N VAL A 35 -4.92 -7.93 9.60
CA VAL A 35 -3.51 -8.21 9.30
C VAL A 35 -2.96 -9.46 10.01
N PRO A 36 -3.24 -9.71 11.31
CA PRO A 36 -2.71 -10.89 12.00
C PRO A 36 -3.04 -12.21 11.30
N GLU A 37 -4.31 -12.42 10.89
CA GLU A 37 -4.74 -13.63 10.18
C GLU A 37 -4.01 -13.80 8.83
N LEU A 38 -3.73 -12.70 8.13
CA LEU A 38 -2.96 -12.76 6.88
C LEU A 38 -1.53 -13.17 7.13
N TYR A 39 -0.94 -12.72 8.24
CA TYR A 39 0.45 -12.99 8.60
C TYR A 39 0.66 -14.41 9.15
N GLU A 40 -0.38 -15.09 9.60
CA GLU A 40 -0.30 -16.49 10.01
C GLU A 40 -0.11 -17.45 8.83
N ARG A 41 -0.50 -17.03 7.61
CA ARG A 41 -0.40 -17.87 6.40
C ARG A 41 1.06 -18.20 6.06
N ARG A 42 1.34 -19.47 5.78
CA ARG A 42 2.68 -19.99 5.43
C ARG A 42 2.79 -20.17 3.92
N GLU A 43 2.80 -19.04 3.24
CA GLU A 43 2.71 -18.95 1.79
C GLU A 43 3.82 -18.04 1.28
N GLU A 44 4.25 -18.24 0.04
CA GLU A 44 5.40 -17.51 -0.55
C GLU A 44 5.18 -16.00 -0.61
N TYR A 45 3.93 -15.55 -0.68
CA TYR A 45 3.58 -14.14 -0.65
C TYR A 45 3.72 -13.48 0.73
N ASN A 46 3.99 -14.25 1.79
CA ASN A 46 4.41 -13.73 3.10
C ASN A 46 5.92 -13.81 3.22
N TYR A 47 6.60 -12.76 2.74
CA TYR A 47 8.04 -12.63 2.89
C TYR A 47 8.38 -12.34 4.35
N ARG A 48 9.14 -13.25 4.96
CA ARG A 48 9.57 -13.17 6.37
C ARG A 48 11.03 -12.77 6.46
N GLU A 49 11.40 -12.18 7.59
CA GLU A 49 12.81 -11.90 7.88
C GLU A 49 13.62 -13.21 7.94
N LYS A 50 14.92 -13.15 7.61
CA LYS A 50 15.77 -14.36 7.62
C LYS A 50 16.05 -14.87 9.03
N GLU A 51 16.11 -13.96 9.99
CA GLU A 51 16.55 -14.22 11.37
C GLU A 51 15.37 -14.35 12.34
N SER A 52 14.16 -14.01 11.92
CA SER A 52 12.96 -14.14 12.73
C SER A 52 11.78 -14.61 11.89
N ASP A 53 10.80 -15.23 12.54
CA ASP A 53 9.60 -15.71 11.85
C ASP A 53 8.57 -14.60 11.56
N VAL A 54 9.00 -13.34 11.68
CA VAL A 54 8.16 -12.16 11.52
C VAL A 54 7.95 -11.87 10.03
N VAL A 55 6.69 -11.59 9.65
CA VAL A 55 6.36 -11.15 8.28
C VAL A 55 6.87 -9.73 8.07
N ARG A 56 7.81 -9.58 7.14
CA ARG A 56 8.33 -8.29 6.67
C ARG A 56 7.39 -7.67 5.65
N THR A 57 6.98 -8.45 4.66
CA THR A 57 6.10 -7.99 3.58
C THR A 57 5.11 -9.07 3.21
N ASN A 58 3.83 -8.73 3.24
CA ASN A 58 2.76 -9.51 2.67
C ASN A 58 2.39 -8.94 1.29
N PHE A 59 2.50 -9.76 0.25
CA PHE A 59 2.15 -9.41 -1.12
C PHE A 59 0.73 -9.84 -1.46
N ALA A 60 0.12 -9.09 -2.37
CA ALA A 60 -1.11 -9.45 -3.06
C ALA A 60 -2.35 -9.74 -2.16
N ALA A 61 -2.38 -9.25 -0.92
CA ALA A 61 -3.55 -9.40 -0.02
C ALA A 61 -4.89 -9.02 -0.67
N HIS A 62 -4.91 -8.08 -1.61
CA HIS A 62 -6.10 -7.73 -2.37
C HIS A 62 -6.71 -8.86 -3.23
N LEU A 63 -6.02 -9.98 -3.44
CA LEU A 63 -6.51 -11.16 -4.16
C LEU A 63 -7.19 -12.19 -3.25
N TYR A 64 -6.75 -12.29 -1.98
CA TYR A 64 -7.23 -13.34 -1.06
C TYR A 64 -7.78 -12.81 0.27
N SER A 65 -7.77 -11.50 0.48
CA SER A 65 -8.36 -10.83 1.65
C SER A 65 -9.45 -9.86 1.21
N LYS A 66 -10.70 -10.16 1.57
CA LYS A 66 -11.87 -9.33 1.21
C LYS A 66 -11.75 -7.86 1.68
N PRO A 67 -11.27 -7.56 2.90
CA PRO A 67 -11.01 -6.17 3.33
C PRO A 67 -10.01 -5.44 2.43
N PHE A 68 -8.87 -6.05 2.12
CA PHE A 68 -7.85 -5.41 1.28
C PHE A 68 -8.24 -5.39 -0.20
N ALA A 69 -9.05 -6.34 -0.67
CA ALA A 69 -9.65 -6.31 -1.99
C ALA A 69 -10.58 -5.10 -2.17
N LYS A 70 -11.33 -4.73 -1.13
CA LYS A 70 -12.15 -3.51 -1.10
C LYS A 70 -11.29 -2.26 -1.04
N LEU A 71 -10.25 -2.24 -0.20
CA LEU A 71 -9.33 -1.10 -0.10
C LEU A 71 -8.66 -0.79 -1.44
N ALA A 72 -8.11 -1.82 -2.09
CA ALA A 72 -7.44 -1.74 -3.39
C ALA A 72 -8.32 -1.16 -4.50
N ARG A 73 -9.65 -1.29 -4.37
CA ARG A 73 -10.65 -0.81 -5.34
C ARG A 73 -11.43 0.41 -4.85
N HIS A 74 -11.07 0.97 -3.70
CA HIS A 74 -11.89 1.99 -3.06
C HIS A 74 -11.82 3.31 -3.86
N PRO A 75 -12.94 3.97 -4.20
CA PRO A 75 -12.93 5.22 -4.96
C PRO A 75 -12.16 6.37 -4.31
N ARG A 76 -11.94 6.32 -3.00
CA ARG A 76 -11.07 7.27 -2.26
C ARG A 76 -9.57 7.07 -2.56
N MET A 77 -9.16 5.87 -2.95
CA MET A 77 -7.78 5.55 -3.35
C MET A 77 -7.59 5.74 -4.86
N ILE A 78 -8.52 5.22 -5.67
CA ILE A 78 -8.37 5.18 -7.13
C ILE A 78 -8.62 6.54 -7.79
N LYS A 79 -9.73 7.21 -7.46
CA LYS A 79 -10.14 8.43 -8.19
C LYS A 79 -9.10 9.54 -8.17
N PRO A 80 -8.40 9.83 -7.05
CA PRO A 80 -7.33 10.83 -7.07
C PRO A 80 -6.18 10.50 -8.02
N VAL A 81 -5.87 9.22 -8.21
CA VAL A 81 -4.79 8.77 -9.11
C VAL A 81 -5.27 8.80 -10.57
N GLU A 82 -6.50 8.35 -10.85
CA GLU A 82 -7.13 8.51 -12.18
C GLU A 82 -7.20 9.99 -12.58
N ASP A 83 -7.49 10.87 -11.62
CA ASP A 83 -7.56 12.31 -11.84
C ASP A 83 -6.18 12.96 -12.08
N LEU A 84 -5.10 12.37 -11.58
CA LEU A 84 -3.72 12.79 -11.90
C LEU A 84 -3.28 12.27 -13.26
N LEU A 85 -3.47 10.98 -13.52
CA LEU A 85 -2.95 10.30 -14.71
C LEU A 85 -3.85 10.45 -15.95
N GLN A 86 -5.12 10.83 -15.76
CA GLN A 86 -6.13 10.95 -16.82
C GLN A 86 -6.38 9.62 -17.58
N GLU A 87 -6.23 8.50 -16.88
CA GLU A 87 -6.33 7.15 -17.44
C GLU A 87 -7.03 6.20 -16.46
N ASN A 88 -7.58 5.10 -16.99
CA ASN A 88 -8.10 4.00 -16.17
C ASN A 88 -6.92 3.19 -15.59
N LEU A 89 -7.07 2.74 -14.34
CA LEU A 89 -5.98 2.08 -13.62
C LEU A 89 -6.21 0.58 -13.44
N TYR A 90 -5.11 -0.14 -13.25
CA TYR A 90 -5.09 -1.49 -12.71
C TYR A 90 -4.08 -1.56 -11.54
N MET A 91 -4.17 -2.62 -10.73
CA MET A 91 -3.25 -2.83 -9.62
C MET A 91 -1.98 -3.52 -10.13
N HIS A 92 -0.91 -2.78 -10.33
CA HIS A 92 0.40 -3.35 -10.67
C HIS A 92 0.98 -4.16 -9.50
N GLN A 93 0.96 -3.61 -8.27
CA GLN A 93 1.49 -4.30 -7.09
C GLN A 93 0.78 -3.87 -5.80
N PHE A 94 0.58 -4.81 -4.87
CA PHE A 94 -0.02 -4.55 -3.55
C PHE A 94 0.86 -5.17 -2.47
N LYS A 95 1.22 -4.38 -1.46
CA LYS A 95 2.03 -4.83 -0.32
C LYS A 95 1.48 -4.31 1.00
N ILE A 96 1.61 -5.11 2.05
CA ILE A 96 1.54 -4.67 3.44
C ILE A 96 2.93 -4.88 4.02
N ASN A 97 3.61 -3.80 4.37
CA ASN A 97 4.93 -3.87 5.00
C ASN A 97 4.73 -3.87 6.52
N GLY A 98 5.03 -5.00 7.16
CA GLY A 98 5.10 -5.12 8.60
C GLY A 98 6.39 -4.50 9.11
N LYS A 99 6.27 -3.54 10.04
CA LYS A 99 7.40 -3.08 10.83
C LYS A 99 7.05 -3.31 12.29
N MET A 100 7.53 -4.41 12.85
CA MET A 100 7.25 -4.77 14.23
C MET A 100 7.93 -3.75 15.17
N ALA A 101 7.36 -3.55 16.36
CA ALA A 101 8.05 -2.72 17.35
C ALA A 101 9.29 -3.48 17.82
N PHE A 102 10.43 -2.79 17.94
CA PHE A 102 11.72 -3.34 18.41
C PHE A 102 12.38 -4.40 17.50
N GLU A 103 11.70 -4.83 16.44
CA GLU A 103 12.18 -5.77 15.44
C GLU A 103 11.81 -5.27 14.03
N GLY A 104 12.72 -5.37 13.07
CA GLY A 104 12.44 -5.00 11.69
C GLY A 104 13.51 -4.10 11.12
N ASP A 105 13.98 -4.51 9.94
CA ASP A 105 15.11 -3.90 9.29
C ASP A 105 14.74 -2.59 8.59
N VAL A 106 15.77 -1.81 8.25
CA VAL A 106 15.61 -0.53 7.56
C VAL A 106 15.24 -0.77 6.08
N TRP A 107 14.28 0.02 5.58
CA TRP A 107 14.09 0.17 4.13
C TRP A 107 15.08 1.22 3.65
N GLN A 108 16.05 0.78 2.83
CA GLN A 108 17.05 1.67 2.25
C GLN A 108 16.39 2.71 1.33
N TRP A 109 17.04 3.87 1.15
CA TRP A 109 16.60 4.84 0.16
C TRP A 109 16.67 4.23 -1.24
N HIS A 110 15.56 4.31 -2.00
CA HIS A 110 15.46 3.79 -3.36
C HIS A 110 14.35 4.52 -4.14
N GLN A 111 14.26 4.24 -5.44
CA GLN A 111 13.15 4.63 -6.30
C GLN A 111 12.47 3.36 -6.84
N ASP A 112 11.15 3.33 -6.81
CA ASP A 112 10.39 2.16 -7.26
C ASP A 112 10.48 1.96 -8.79
N TYR A 113 10.33 3.04 -9.57
CA TYR A 113 10.31 2.97 -11.04
C TYR A 113 11.57 2.36 -11.64
N GLY A 114 12.75 2.65 -11.08
CA GLY A 114 14.01 2.11 -11.58
C GLY A 114 14.05 0.57 -11.51
N THR A 115 13.49 -0.01 -10.45
CA THR A 115 13.37 -1.47 -10.32
C THR A 115 12.32 -2.00 -11.30
N TRP A 116 11.11 -1.43 -11.31
CA TRP A 116 10.04 -1.88 -12.21
C TRP A 116 10.43 -1.82 -13.69
N PHE A 117 11.16 -0.79 -14.12
CA PHE A 117 11.56 -0.66 -15.52
C PHE A 117 12.60 -1.71 -15.96
N ASN A 118 13.46 -2.17 -15.05
CA ASN A 118 14.56 -3.07 -15.38
C ASN A 118 14.25 -4.54 -15.10
N ASP A 119 13.44 -4.81 -14.08
CA ASP A 119 13.30 -6.14 -13.49
C ASP A 119 11.90 -6.77 -13.66
N ASP A 120 10.89 -6.00 -14.09
CA ASP A 120 9.53 -6.49 -14.42
C ASP A 120 9.28 -6.51 -15.95
#